data_AF-A0AB73TFN6-F1
#
_entry.id   AF-A0AB73TFN6-F1
#
_cell.length_a   1.000
_cell.length_b   1.000
_cell.length_c   1.000
_cell.angle_alpha   90.00
_cell.angle_beta   90.00
_cell.angle_gamma   90.00
#
_symmetry.space_group_name_H-M   'P 1'
#
loop_
_entity.id
_entity.type
_entity.pdbx_description
1 polymer ?
#
loop_
_entity_poly.entity_id
_entity_poly.type
_entity_poly.pdbx_seq_one_letter_code
_entity_poly.pdbx_strand_id
1 'polypeptide(L)' 'MDVRICSKVACGAGASATLTYDYADSMVVVGPLSGRVEPHGYDLCARHAATLRVPQGWRVIRRDPPPRTPERHPS' A
#
# COMPACT_ATOMS: atom_id res chain seq x y z
N MET A 1 -17.19 1.60 10.53
CA MET A 1 -15.82 1.54 10.00
C MET A 1 -15.87 1.79 8.51
N ASP A 2 -15.35 2.93 8.04
CA ASP A 2 -15.23 3.18 6.61
C ASP A 2 -14.11 2.28 6.06
N VAL A 3 -14.47 1.29 5.25
CA VAL A 3 -13.50 0.38 4.64
C VAL A 3 -12.92 1.07 3.42
N ARG A 4 -11.60 1.30 3.40
CA ARG A 4 -10.96 1.81 2.20
C ARG A 4 -10.93 0.72 1.14
N ILE A 5 -11.35 1.08 -0.06
CA ILE A 5 -11.47 0.18 -1.21
C ILE A 5 -10.25 0.32 -2.11
N CYS A 6 -9.91 -0.74 -2.81
CA CYS A 6 -8.86 -0.72 -3.82
C CYS A 6 -9.16 0.32 -4.91
N SER A 7 -8.19 1.19 -5.20
CA SER A 7 -8.27 2.23 -6.24
C SER A 7 -8.30 1.67 -7.67
N LYS A 8 -8.04 0.36 -7.87
CA LYS A 8 -8.14 -0.24 -9.20
C LYS A 8 -9.60 -0.34 -9.62
N VAL A 9 -9.91 0.25 -10.77
CA VAL A 9 -11.26 0.25 -11.38
C VAL A 9 -11.84 -1.17 -11.40
N ALA A 10 -13.11 -1.29 -11.02
CA ALA A 10 -13.87 -2.54 -10.94
C ALA A 10 -13.34 -3.60 -9.94
N CYS A 11 -12.36 -3.28 -9.07
CA CYS A 11 -11.89 -4.25 -8.08
C CYS A 11 -12.85 -4.42 -6.90
N GLY A 12 -13.32 -3.32 -6.29
CA GLY A 12 -14.22 -3.32 -5.13
C GLY A 12 -13.69 -3.98 -3.85
N ALA A 13 -12.50 -4.60 -3.86
CA ALA A 13 -11.93 -5.30 -2.72
C ALA A 13 -11.37 -4.33 -1.67
N GLY A 14 -11.36 -4.75 -0.40
CA GLY A 14 -10.74 -3.99 0.69
C GLY A 14 -9.26 -3.75 0.44
N ALA A 15 -8.82 -2.52 0.68
CA ALA A 15 -7.42 -2.15 0.59
C ALA A 15 -6.63 -2.67 1.80
N SER A 16 -5.40 -3.09 1.55
CA SER A 16 -4.48 -3.61 2.57
C SER A 16 -3.08 -3.00 2.45
N ALA A 17 -2.82 -2.24 1.39
CA ALA A 17 -1.56 -1.58 1.12
C ALA A 17 -1.80 -0.18 0.56
N THR A 18 -0.86 0.73 0.76
CA THR A 18 -0.82 2.03 0.09
C THR A 18 0.41 2.07 -0.81
N LEU A 19 0.21 2.51 -2.05
CA LEU A 19 1.22 2.69 -3.08
C LEU A 19 1.50 4.18 -3.25
N THR A 20 2.77 4.58 -3.27
CA THR A 20 3.19 5.97 -3.52
C THR A 20 4.22 6.01 -4.63
N TYR A 21 4.12 7.00 -5.52
CA TYR A 21 5.10 7.25 -6.58
C TYR A 21 6.09 8.32 -6.14
N ASP A 22 7.38 8.06 -6.31
CA ASP A 22 8.43 9.06 -6.33
C ASP A 22 8.97 9.17 -7.75
N TYR A 23 8.55 10.23 -8.43
CA TYR A 23 8.93 10.48 -9.82
C TYR A 23 10.38 10.95 -9.96
N ALA A 24 10.96 11.59 -8.93
CA ALA A 24 12.31 12.11 -9.00
C ALA A 24 13.33 10.97 -9.04
N ASP A 25 13.09 9.92 -8.26
CA ASP A 25 13.93 8.72 -8.21
C ASP A 25 13.42 7.59 -9.14
N SER A 26 12.30 7.79 -9.83
CA SER A 26 11.64 6.76 -10.64
C SER A 26 11.38 5.49 -9.82
N MET A 27 10.78 5.64 -8.64
CA MET A 27 10.46 4.52 -7.76
C MET A 27 9.01 4.52 -7.31
N VAL A 28 8.53 3.32 -7.01
CA VAL A 28 7.23 3.10 -6.40
C VAL A 28 7.43 2.40 -5.06
N VAL A 29 6.85 2.96 -4.01
CA VAL A 29 6.86 2.37 -2.68
C VAL A 29 5.49 1.76 -2.43
N VAL A 30 5.47 0.46 -2.10
CA VAL A 30 4.27 -0.26 -1.67
C VAL A 30 4.48 -0.64 -0.21
N GLY A 31 3.68 -0.06 0.68
CA GLY A 31 3.74 -0.33 2.11
C GLY A 31 2.39 -0.78 2.67
N PRO A 32 2.32 -1.02 3.99
CA PRO A 32 1.07 -1.24 4.70
C PRO A 32 0.07 -0.12 4.42
N LEU A 33 -1.22 -0.43 4.54
CA LEU A 33 -2.27 0.58 4.39
C LEU A 33 -2.04 1.75 5.37
N SER A 34 -1.75 2.94 4.86
CA SER A 34 -1.44 4.13 5.66
C SER A 34 -2.59 4.49 6.58
N GLY A 35 -2.38 4.91 7.83
CA GLY A 35 -3.49 5.22 8.76
C GLY A 35 -4.47 6.31 8.28
N ARG A 36 -4.04 7.15 7.33
CA ARG A 36 -4.83 8.20 6.67
C ARG A 36 -4.76 8.02 5.14
N VAL A 37 -5.75 8.58 4.44
CA VAL A 37 -5.73 8.70 2.97
C VAL A 37 -4.59 9.62 2.57
N GLU A 38 -3.62 9.05 1.85
CA GLU A 38 -2.48 9.80 1.33
C GLU A 38 -2.87 10.50 0.02
N PRO A 39 -2.68 11.83 -0.10
CA PRO A 39 -3.10 12.59 -1.28
C PRO A 39 -2.36 12.19 -2.57
N HIS A 40 -1.16 11.63 -2.45
CA HIS A 40 -0.35 11.13 -3.56
C HIS A 40 -0.25 9.59 -3.57
N GLY A 41 -1.14 8.92 -2.83
CA GLY A 41 -1.16 7.48 -2.67
C GLY A 41 -2.34 6.79 -3.36
N TYR A 42 -2.15 5.53 -3.71
CA TYR A 42 -3.20 4.64 -4.19
C TYR A 42 -3.36 3.47 -3.23
N ASP A 43 -4.58 3.25 -2.75
CA ASP A 43 -4.86 2.14 -1.86
C ASP A 43 -5.14 0.87 -2.69
N LEU A 44 -4.40 -0.20 -2.41
CA LEU A 44 -4.44 -1.45 -3.17
C LEU A 44 -4.83 -2.62 -2.26
N CYS A 45 -5.62 -3.55 -2.78
CA CYS A 45 -5.83 -4.85 -2.14
C CYS A 45 -4.58 -5.73 -2.31
N ALA A 46 -4.47 -6.78 -1.49
CA ALA A 46 -3.32 -7.70 -1.50
C ALA A 46 -3.00 -8.24 -2.92
N ARG A 47 -4.03 -8.60 -3.69
CA ARG A 47 -3.87 -9.06 -5.08
C ARG A 47 -3.21 -7.99 -5.97
N HIS A 48 -3.76 -6.78 -5.99
CA HIS A 48 -3.23 -5.71 -6.86
C HIS A 48 -1.88 -5.18 -6.39
N ALA A 49 -1.62 -5.18 -5.09
CA ALA A 49 -0.30 -4.88 -4.56
C ALA A 49 0.74 -5.92 -5.02
N ALA A 50 0.39 -7.20 -5.03
CA ALA A 50 1.28 -8.28 -5.48
C ALA A 50 1.52 -8.26 -7.00
N THR A 51 0.48 -8.03 -7.80
CA THR A 51 0.56 -8.05 -9.27
C THR A 51 0.90 -6.70 -9.92
N LEU A 52 1.23 -5.68 -9.10
CA LEU A 52 1.59 -4.36 -9.58
C LEU A 52 2.72 -4.43 -10.61
N ARG A 53 2.54 -3.75 -11.74
CA ARG A 53 3.57 -3.52 -12.75
C ARG A 53 3.89 -2.05 -12.82
N VAL A 54 5.18 -1.72 -12.90
CA VAL A 54 5.67 -0.35 -13.03
C VAL A 54 6.28 -0.14 -14.42
N PRO A 55 6.43 1.11 -14.90
CA PRO A 55 7.09 1.38 -16.17
C PRO A 55 8.53 0.86 -16.20
N GLN A 56 9.07 0.65 -17.41
CA GLN A 56 10.46 0.24 -17.56
C GLN A 56 11.41 1.27 -16.93
N GLY A 57 12.45 0.79 -16.23
CA GLY A 57 13.42 1.63 -15.54
C GLY A 57 12.98 2.07 -14.13
N TRP A 58 11.74 1.77 -13.73
CA TRP A 58 11.26 2.08 -12.38
C TRP A 58 11.61 0.98 -11.38
N ARG A 59 11.88 1.39 -10.14
CA ARG A 59 12.13 0.47 -9.02
C ARG A 59 10.89 0.28 -8.17
N VAL A 60 10.64 -0.95 -7.72
CA VAL A 60 9.56 -1.25 -6.77
C VAL A 60 10.18 -1.56 -5.41
N ILE A 61 9.84 -0.76 -4.41
CA ILE A 61 10.22 -0.97 -3.02
C ILE A 61 9.01 -1.48 -2.26
N ARG A 62 9.11 -2.70 -1.72
CA ARG A 62 8.06 -3.28 -0.87
C ARG A 62 8.48 -3.16 0.58
N ARG A 63 7.64 -2.54 1.41
CA ARG A 63 7.83 -2.47 2.85
C ARG A 63 6.90 -3.47 3.50
N ASP A 64 7.46 -4.43 4.21
CA ASP A 64 6.68 -5.27 5.10
C ASP A 64 6.09 -4.42 6.23
N PRO A 65 4.88 -4.76 6.69
CA PRO A 65 4.40 -4.21 7.95
C PRO A 65 5.41 -4.52 9.04
N PRO A 66 5.67 -3.57 9.96
CA PRO A 66 6.47 -3.89 11.13
C PRO A 66 5.86 -5.14 11.80
N PRO A 67 6.68 -6.05 12.34
CA PRO A 67 6.15 -7.19 13.08
C PRO A 67 5.17 -6.65 14.12
N ARG A 68 3.94 -7.17 14.10
CA ARG A 68 2.95 -6.86 15.13
C ARG A 68 3.50 -7.44 16.42
N THR A 69 4.26 -6.66 17.16
CA THR A 69 4.57 -6.99 18.54
C THR A 69 3.21 -6.96 19.23
N PRO A 70 2.70 -8.09 19.76
CA PRO A 70 1.53 -8.03 20.61
C PRO A 70 1.92 -7.12 21.78
N GLU A 71 1.31 -5.94 21.83
CA GLU A 71 1.45 -5.01 22.94
C GLU A 71 1.04 -5.80 24.19
N ARG A 72 2.03 -6.22 24.99
CA ARG A 72 1.78 -6.82 26.29
C ARG A 72 1.15 -5.71 27.11
N HIS A 73 -0.18 -5.72 27.20
CA HIS A 73 -0.93 -4.85 28.10
C HIS A 73 -0.48 -5.17 29.54
N PRO A 74 0.14 -4.23 30.28
CA PRO A 74 0.41 -4.46 31.69
C PRO A 74 -0.92 -4.54 32.45
N SER A 75 -1.04 -5.55 33.30
CA SER A 75 -2.20 -5.77 34.19
C SER A 75 -2.25 -4.76 35.33
#